data_AF-A0A960J463-F1
#
_entry.id   AF-A0A960J463-F1
#
_cell.length_a   1.000
_cell.length_b   1.000
_cell.length_c   1.000
_cell.angle_alpha   90.00
_cell.angle_beta   90.00
_cell.angle_gamma   90.00
#
_symmetry.space_group_name_H-M   'P 1'
#
loop_
_entity.id
_entity.type
_entity.pdbx_description
1 polymer ?
#
loop_
_entity_poly.entity_id
_entity_poly.type
_entity_poly.pdbx_seq_one_letter_code
_entity_poly.pdbx_strand_id
1 'polypeptide(L)'
;PGSVPAPPPSVASAYARTSAAHRLAHTLADLVGAPAGAASGPYTPSAAELDRALEAAESIYRRSLALIDHAADASRTPTLIAWQPGGPPPRPLDRDLYGELTDRVAGVGGAVDLSGALRSVATPVYIDAVHTNELGARVVAEALWAQVAPLVGSRDGG
;
A
#
# COMPACT_ATOMS: atom_id res chain seq x y z
N PRO A 1 -22.38 40.69 -10.53
CA PRO A 1 -21.25 39.76 -10.35
C PRO A 1 -21.69 38.48 -9.63
N GLY A 2 -21.87 37.40 -10.38
CA GLY A 2 -22.25 36.08 -9.84
C GLY A 2 -21.02 35.38 -9.26
N SER A 3 -21.13 34.91 -8.01
CA SER A 3 -20.12 34.08 -7.36
C SER A 3 -20.05 32.71 -8.04
N VAL A 4 -18.87 32.34 -8.53
CA VAL A 4 -18.61 30.97 -9.02
C VAL A 4 -18.68 30.01 -7.83
N PRO A 5 -19.49 28.94 -7.88
CA PRO A 5 -19.54 27.96 -6.80
C PRO A 5 -18.20 27.25 -6.65
N ALA A 6 -17.79 27.03 -5.40
CA ALA A 6 -16.55 26.32 -5.11
C ALA A 6 -16.57 24.91 -5.73
N PRO A 7 -15.46 24.45 -6.32
CA PRO A 7 -15.40 23.12 -6.91
C PRO A 7 -15.68 22.05 -5.85
N PRO A 8 -16.30 20.93 -6.23
CA PRO A 8 -16.57 19.85 -5.30
C PRO A 8 -15.25 19.32 -4.71
N PRO A 9 -15.26 18.87 -3.44
CA PRO A 9 -14.07 18.33 -2.81
C PRO A 9 -13.54 17.13 -3.60
N SER A 10 -12.22 17.09 -3.82
CA SER A 10 -11.57 15.94 -4.45
C SER A 10 -11.79 14.67 -3.63
N VAL A 11 -11.71 13.50 -4.29
CA VAL A 11 -11.80 12.18 -3.63
C VAL A 11 -10.80 12.08 -2.46
N ALA A 12 -9.59 12.61 -2.63
CA ALA A 12 -8.58 12.70 -1.57
C ALA A 12 -9.06 13.52 -0.36
N SER A 13 -9.71 14.67 -0.59
CA SER A 13 -10.26 15.50 0.49
C SER A 13 -11.49 14.90 1.16
N ALA A 14 -12.30 14.11 0.43
CA ALA A 14 -13.41 13.37 1.00
C ALA A 14 -12.92 12.19 1.86
N TYR A 15 -11.89 11.47 1.40
CA TYR A 15 -11.21 10.42 2.16
C TYR A 15 -10.56 10.97 3.43
N ALA A 16 -9.82 12.09 3.33
CA ALA A 16 -9.17 12.74 4.46
C ALA A 16 -10.16 13.12 5.58
N ARG A 17 -11.36 13.60 5.22
CA ARG A 17 -12.38 13.98 6.21
C ARG A 17 -13.03 12.78 6.91
N THR A 18 -13.15 11.65 6.23
CA THR A 18 -13.90 10.50 6.74
C THR A 18 -13.01 9.43 7.38
N SER A 19 -11.77 9.27 6.89
CA SER A 19 -10.84 8.24 7.34
C SER A 19 -10.33 8.48 8.76
N ALA A 20 -10.71 7.58 9.68
CA ALA A 20 -10.14 7.53 11.03
C ALA A 20 -8.63 7.26 11.00
N ALA A 21 -8.13 6.53 10.00
CA ALA A 21 -6.71 6.29 9.78
C ALA A 21 -5.97 7.58 9.39
N HIS A 22 -6.57 8.42 8.54
CA HIS A 22 -5.98 9.71 8.18
C HIS A 22 -5.91 10.67 9.37
N ARG A 23 -6.97 10.74 10.18
CA ARG A 23 -6.97 11.54 11.42
C ARG A 23 -5.96 11.02 12.44
N LEU A 24 -5.89 9.71 12.63
CA LEU A 24 -4.90 9.09 13.52
C LEU A 24 -3.47 9.35 13.03
N ALA A 25 -3.20 9.20 11.74
CA ALA A 25 -1.89 9.49 11.15
C ALA A 25 -1.49 10.95 11.34
N HIS A 26 -2.44 11.90 11.19
CA HIS A 26 -2.18 13.32 11.45
C HIS A 26 -1.95 13.61 12.94
N THR A 27 -2.78 13.06 13.83
CA THR A 27 -2.58 13.20 15.28
C THR A 27 -1.24 12.63 15.72
N LEU A 28 -0.80 11.51 15.14
CA LEU A 28 0.51 10.94 15.41
C LEU A 28 1.64 11.78 14.82
N ALA A 29 1.49 12.32 13.61
CA ALA A 29 2.48 13.22 13.02
C ALA A 29 2.65 14.52 13.84
N ASP A 30 1.55 15.06 14.37
CA ASP A 30 1.56 16.23 15.25
C ASP A 30 2.15 15.90 16.64
N LEU A 31 1.91 14.69 17.16
CA LEU A 31 2.50 14.24 18.42
C LEU A 31 4.00 13.95 18.31
N VAL A 32 4.44 13.48 17.15
CA VAL A 32 5.82 13.09 16.86
C VAL A 32 6.65 14.28 16.39
N GLY A 33 6.12 15.51 16.49
CA GLY A 33 6.80 16.77 16.16
C GLY A 33 8.31 16.65 16.31
N ALA A 34 8.98 16.44 15.18
CA ALA A 34 10.37 15.99 15.17
C ALA A 34 11.18 17.03 15.96
N PRO A 35 11.99 16.62 16.95
CA PRO A 35 12.77 17.58 17.70
C PRO A 35 13.59 18.41 16.71
N ALA A 36 13.33 19.73 16.72
CA ALA A 36 14.04 20.71 15.91
C ALA A 36 15.51 20.67 16.33
N GLY A 37 16.31 19.82 15.68
CA GLY A 37 17.66 19.49 16.12
C GLY A 37 18.16 18.12 15.64
N ALA A 38 17.31 17.25 15.09
CA ALA A 38 17.80 16.08 14.38
C ALA A 38 18.60 16.54 13.16
N ALA A 39 19.92 16.28 13.20
CA ALA A 39 20.83 16.60 12.11
C ALA A 39 20.24 16.05 10.79
N SER A 40 20.01 16.96 9.84
CA SER A 40 19.52 16.67 8.49
C SER A 40 20.61 16.04 7.62
N GLY A 41 21.29 15.03 8.15
CA GLY A 41 22.15 14.13 7.39
C GLY A 41 21.33 12.92 6.90
N PRO A 42 21.78 12.21 5.86
CA PRO A 42 21.16 10.96 5.47
C PRO A 42 21.28 9.97 6.63
N TYR A 43 20.16 9.67 7.30
CA TYR A 43 20.08 8.63 8.30
C TYR A 43 20.20 7.26 7.60
N THR A 44 21.22 6.50 7.97
CA THR A 44 21.39 5.12 7.53
C THR A 44 21.13 4.23 8.75
N PRO A 45 20.05 3.44 8.77
CA PRO A 45 19.78 2.55 9.90
C PRO A 45 20.86 1.47 10.00
N SER A 46 21.19 1.07 11.22
CA SER A 46 22.00 -0.13 11.46
C SER A 46 21.24 -1.39 11.07
N ALA A 47 21.95 -2.49 10.82
CA ALA A 47 21.32 -3.78 10.50
C ALA A 47 20.32 -4.24 11.59
N ALA A 48 20.62 -3.99 12.86
CA ALA A 48 19.73 -4.33 13.98
C ALA A 48 18.50 -3.39 14.09
N GLU A 49 18.61 -2.14 13.64
CA GLU A 49 17.44 -1.26 13.51
C GLU A 49 16.57 -1.67 12.34
N LEU A 50 17.19 -2.05 11.22
CA LEU A 50 16.48 -2.53 10.03
C LEU A 50 15.70 -3.81 10.31
N ASP A 51 16.33 -4.81 10.93
CA ASP A 51 15.68 -6.08 11.23
C ASP A 51 14.47 -5.88 12.16
N ARG A 52 14.62 -5.07 13.21
CA ARG A 52 13.49 -4.67 14.08
C ARG A 52 12.38 -3.94 13.31
N ALA A 53 12.74 -3.09 12.35
CA ALA A 53 11.75 -2.40 11.52
C ALA A 53 10.98 -3.38 10.61
N LEU A 54 11.67 -4.37 10.04
CA LEU A 54 11.04 -5.42 9.22
C LEU A 54 10.13 -6.33 10.06
N GLU A 55 10.56 -6.75 11.25
CA GLU A 55 9.74 -7.51 12.19
C GLU A 55 8.48 -6.72 12.60
N ALA A 56 8.63 -5.42 12.89
CA ALA A 56 7.51 -4.55 13.23
C ALA A 56 6.54 -4.40 12.05
N ALA A 57 7.05 -4.17 10.83
CA ALA A 57 6.25 -4.05 9.62
C ALA A 57 5.47 -5.34 9.32
N GLU A 58 6.12 -6.50 9.42
CA GLU A 58 5.46 -7.80 9.27
C GLU A 58 4.37 -8.02 10.33
N SER A 59 4.66 -7.70 11.59
CA SER A 59 3.69 -7.82 12.70
C SER A 59 2.46 -6.94 12.49
N ILE A 60 2.67 -5.69 12.04
CA ILE A 60 1.59 -4.77 11.69
C ILE A 60 0.77 -5.35 10.54
N TYR A 61 1.42 -5.81 9.48
CA TYR A 61 0.75 -6.39 8.32
C TYR A 61 -0.14 -7.58 8.70
N ARG A 62 0.41 -8.56 9.44
CA ARG A 62 -0.33 -9.74 9.94
C ARG A 62 -1.55 -9.34 10.77
N ARG A 63 -1.39 -8.37 11.68
CA ARG A 63 -2.48 -7.88 12.53
C ARG A 63 -3.56 -7.19 11.71
N SER A 64 -3.18 -6.39 10.72
CA SER A 64 -4.12 -5.76 9.80
C SER A 64 -4.92 -6.78 9.01
N LEU A 65 -4.28 -7.85 8.51
CA LEU A 65 -5.00 -8.93 7.82
C LEU A 65 -5.99 -9.63 8.75
N ALA A 66 -5.59 -9.97 9.97
CA ALA A 66 -6.49 -10.59 10.94
C ALA A 66 -7.70 -9.70 11.28
N LEU A 67 -7.51 -8.38 11.35
CA LEU A 67 -8.61 -7.42 11.56
C LEU A 67 -9.55 -7.35 10.35
N ILE A 68 -9.00 -7.35 9.13
CA ILE A 68 -9.79 -7.35 7.90
C ILE A 68 -10.60 -8.65 7.80
N ASP A 69 -9.98 -9.78 8.06
CA ASP A 69 -10.60 -11.11 8.06
C ASP A 69 -11.75 -11.18 9.08
N HIS A 70 -11.52 -10.74 10.32
CA HIS A 70 -12.56 -10.68 11.34
C HIS A 70 -13.75 -9.80 10.92
N ALA A 71 -13.49 -8.62 10.33
CA ALA A 71 -14.55 -7.73 9.86
C ALA A 71 -15.31 -8.30 8.65
N ALA A 72 -14.61 -8.99 7.75
CA ALA A 72 -15.17 -9.68 6.61
C ALA A 72 -16.11 -10.82 7.04
N ASP A 73 -15.66 -11.64 7.98
CA ASP A 73 -16.44 -12.74 8.56
C ASP A 73 -17.71 -12.23 9.25
N ALA A 74 -17.58 -11.20 10.09
CA ALA A 74 -18.71 -10.61 10.80
C ALA A 74 -19.80 -10.08 9.84
N SER A 75 -19.40 -9.63 8.65
CA SER A 75 -20.29 -9.10 7.62
C SER A 75 -20.63 -10.12 6.51
N ARG A 76 -20.07 -11.33 6.56
CA ARG A 76 -20.11 -12.34 5.48
C ARG A 76 -19.72 -11.76 4.11
N THR A 77 -18.77 -10.83 4.10
CA THR A 77 -18.28 -10.20 2.89
C THR A 77 -17.06 -10.97 2.39
N PRO A 78 -17.08 -11.55 1.19
CA PRO A 78 -15.90 -12.17 0.62
C PRO A 78 -14.80 -11.12 0.40
N THR A 79 -13.57 -11.44 0.80
CA THR A 79 -12.41 -10.58 0.62
C THR A 79 -11.39 -11.22 -0.32
N LEU A 80 -10.71 -10.37 -1.08
CA LEU A 80 -9.47 -10.70 -1.77
C LEU A 80 -8.46 -9.66 -1.34
N ILE A 81 -7.33 -10.11 -0.82
CA ILE A 81 -6.23 -9.26 -0.39
C ILE A 81 -5.13 -9.37 -1.43
N ALA A 82 -4.59 -8.22 -1.85
CA ALA A 82 -3.43 -8.14 -2.72
C ALA A 82 -2.37 -7.23 -2.10
N TRP A 83 -1.11 -7.57 -2.32
CA TRP A 83 0.05 -6.85 -1.81
C TRP A 83 0.92 -6.36 -2.97
N GLN A 84 1.43 -5.14 -2.85
CA GLN A 84 2.46 -4.59 -3.72
C GLN A 84 3.36 -3.67 -2.88
N PRO A 85 4.70 -3.78 -3.00
CA PRO A 85 5.59 -2.80 -2.39
C PRO A 85 5.43 -1.42 -3.04
N GLY A 86 5.61 -0.38 -2.23
CA GLY A 86 5.75 0.98 -2.72
C GLY A 86 7.10 1.19 -3.38
N GLY A 87 7.13 2.07 -4.39
CA GLY A 87 8.35 2.55 -5.02
C GLY A 87 8.84 1.66 -6.17
N PRO A 88 9.63 2.23 -7.11
CA PRO A 88 10.28 1.43 -8.13
C PRO A 88 11.24 0.44 -7.45
N PRO A 89 11.35 -0.80 -7.93
CA PRO A 89 12.44 -1.67 -7.51
C PRO A 89 13.76 -0.93 -7.78
N PRO A 90 14.73 -0.93 -6.85
CA PRO A 90 16.00 -0.26 -7.05
C PRO A 90 16.68 -0.76 -8.33
N ARG A 91 17.54 0.09 -8.89
CA ARG A 91 18.43 -0.26 -10.01
C ARG A 91 19.88 -0.05 -9.55
N PRO A 92 20.76 -1.07 -9.58
CA PRO A 92 20.51 -2.46 -10.00
C PRO A 92 19.45 -3.14 -9.11
N LEU A 93 18.92 -4.29 -9.57
CA LEU A 93 17.93 -5.15 -8.87
C LEU A 93 18.48 -5.76 -7.56
N ASP A 94 19.23 -4.98 -6.80
CA ASP A 94 19.71 -5.33 -5.48
C ASP A 94 18.47 -5.37 -4.58
N ARG A 95 18.32 -6.42 -3.76
CA ARG A 95 17.19 -6.56 -2.82
C ARG A 95 17.13 -5.32 -1.93
N ASP A 96 16.14 -4.45 -2.16
CA ASP A 96 15.83 -3.36 -1.24
C ASP A 96 15.13 -3.89 0.02
N LEU A 97 14.93 -2.98 0.97
CA LEU A 97 14.15 -3.21 2.19
C LEU A 97 12.73 -3.70 1.87
N TYR A 98 12.16 -3.28 0.73
CA TYR A 98 10.86 -3.76 0.27
C TYR A 98 10.92 -5.18 -0.28
N GLY A 99 12.02 -5.61 -0.88
CA GLY A 99 12.24 -6.99 -1.31
C GLY A 99 12.27 -7.95 -0.13
N GLU A 100 13.00 -7.63 0.93
CA GLU A 100 13.01 -8.46 2.14
C GLU A 100 11.66 -8.48 2.85
N LEU A 101 10.99 -7.32 2.98
CA LEU A 101 9.63 -7.29 3.52
C LEU A 101 8.67 -8.11 2.65
N THR A 102 8.76 -7.97 1.32
CA THR A 102 7.94 -8.73 0.37
C THR A 102 8.15 -10.22 0.58
N ASP A 103 9.39 -10.71 0.70
CA ASP A 103 9.65 -12.14 0.97
C ASP A 103 9.00 -12.61 2.30
N ARG A 104 8.91 -11.73 3.31
CA ARG A 104 8.28 -12.03 4.61
C ARG A 104 6.75 -11.99 4.57
N VAL A 105 6.14 -11.12 3.74
CA VAL A 105 4.68 -10.89 3.75
C VAL A 105 3.93 -11.38 2.52
N ALA A 106 4.62 -11.66 1.40
CA ALA A 106 4.02 -12.20 0.19
C ALA A 106 3.40 -13.57 0.51
N GLY A 107 2.08 -13.68 0.32
CA GLY A 107 1.33 -14.90 0.64
C GLY A 107 0.91 -15.04 2.11
N VAL A 108 1.31 -14.14 3.02
CA VAL A 108 0.77 -14.14 4.38
C VAL A 108 -0.73 -13.84 4.33
N GLY A 109 -1.53 -14.66 5.03
CA GLY A 109 -2.99 -14.54 5.04
C GLY A 109 -3.64 -14.77 3.68
N GLY A 110 -2.97 -15.48 2.77
CA GLY A 110 -3.49 -15.75 1.42
C GLY A 110 -3.48 -14.53 0.49
N ALA A 111 -2.75 -13.47 0.86
CA ALA A 111 -2.63 -12.28 0.02
C ALA A 111 -1.94 -12.60 -1.32
N VAL A 112 -2.53 -12.11 -2.41
CA VAL A 112 -1.95 -12.16 -3.76
C VAL A 112 -0.72 -11.25 -3.81
N ASP A 113 0.44 -11.79 -4.14
CA ASP A 113 1.64 -10.99 -4.37
C ASP A 113 1.66 -10.40 -5.79
N LEU A 114 1.63 -9.07 -5.89
CA LEU A 114 1.72 -8.30 -7.12
C LEU A 114 3.09 -7.62 -7.28
N SER A 115 4.06 -7.89 -6.41
CA SER A 115 5.40 -7.27 -6.44
C SER A 115 6.16 -7.50 -7.75
N GLY A 116 5.82 -8.57 -8.48
CA GLY A 116 6.38 -8.89 -9.80
C GLY A 116 5.76 -8.11 -10.96
N ALA A 117 4.56 -7.54 -10.81
CA ALA A 117 3.75 -7.04 -11.93
C ALA A 117 4.44 -5.92 -12.71
N LEU A 118 5.15 -5.03 -12.01
CA LEU A 118 5.79 -3.87 -12.63
C LEU A 118 7.26 -4.10 -13.04
N ARG A 119 7.85 -5.27 -12.74
CA ARG A 119 9.28 -5.54 -12.97
C ARG A 119 9.66 -5.58 -14.44
N SER A 120 8.74 -6.01 -15.30
CA SER A 120 8.98 -6.18 -16.75
C SER A 120 8.64 -4.96 -17.59
N VAL A 121 8.15 -3.87 -16.99
CA VAL A 121 7.76 -2.67 -17.74
C VAL A 121 9.00 -1.87 -18.11
N ALA A 122 9.25 -1.74 -19.41
CA ALA A 122 10.44 -1.07 -19.94
C ALA A 122 10.44 0.46 -19.69
N THR A 123 9.25 1.06 -19.60
CA THR A 123 9.04 2.50 -19.42
C THR A 123 8.86 2.85 -17.94
N PRO A 124 9.28 4.03 -17.46
CA PRO A 124 8.95 4.47 -16.11
C PRO A 124 7.44 4.48 -15.84
N VAL A 125 7.03 3.84 -14.74
CA VAL A 125 5.62 3.69 -14.34
C VAL A 125 5.29 4.31 -13.00
N TYR A 126 6.28 4.80 -12.25
CA TYR A 126 6.08 5.48 -10.97
C TYR A 126 6.08 7.00 -11.17
N ILE A 127 5.11 7.68 -10.57
CA ILE A 127 5.05 9.15 -10.48
C ILE A 127 5.87 9.62 -9.27
N ASP A 128 5.81 8.86 -8.18
CA ASP A 128 6.58 9.08 -6.96
C ASP A 128 6.94 7.73 -6.30
N ALA A 129 7.41 7.76 -5.05
CA ALA A 129 7.82 6.56 -4.31
C ALA A 129 6.65 5.62 -3.92
N VAL A 130 5.40 5.93 -4.26
CA VAL A 130 4.21 5.15 -3.87
C VAL A 130 3.25 4.97 -5.05
N HIS A 131 3.03 6.00 -5.85
CA HIS A 131 2.00 6.05 -6.88
C HIS A 131 2.55 5.72 -8.27
N THR A 132 1.74 5.00 -9.04
CA THR A 132 2.00 4.74 -10.46
C THR A 132 1.26 5.71 -11.38
N ASN A 133 1.74 5.83 -12.62
CA ASN A 133 1.01 6.46 -13.71
C ASN A 133 -0.05 5.52 -14.28
N GLU A 134 -0.80 5.98 -15.28
CA GLU A 134 -1.89 5.22 -15.88
C GLU A 134 -1.43 3.88 -16.47
N LEU A 135 -0.21 3.83 -17.00
CA LEU A 135 0.39 2.60 -17.50
C LEU A 135 0.65 1.61 -16.35
N GLY A 136 1.26 2.05 -15.25
CA GLY A 136 1.50 1.19 -14.09
C GLY A 136 0.21 0.73 -13.43
N ALA A 137 -0.78 1.62 -13.29
CA ALA A 137 -2.10 1.28 -12.78
C ALA A 137 -2.79 0.23 -13.65
N ARG A 138 -2.70 0.36 -14.98
CA ARG A 138 -3.23 -0.64 -15.92
C ARG A 138 -2.57 -2.00 -15.74
N VAL A 139 -1.24 -2.06 -15.64
CA VAL A 139 -0.50 -3.33 -15.47
C VAL A 139 -0.87 -4.02 -14.14
N VAL A 140 -0.96 -3.26 -13.04
CA VAL A 140 -1.40 -3.80 -11.74
C VAL A 140 -2.85 -4.29 -11.82
N ALA A 141 -3.73 -3.53 -12.46
CA ALA A 141 -5.13 -3.90 -12.63
C ALA A 141 -5.29 -5.19 -13.47
N GLU A 142 -4.53 -5.34 -14.55
CA GLU A 142 -4.51 -6.57 -15.36
C GLU A 142 -4.03 -7.78 -14.54
N ALA A 143 -2.97 -7.61 -13.75
CA ALA A 143 -2.46 -8.66 -12.86
C ALA A 143 -3.48 -9.05 -11.77
N LEU A 144 -4.14 -8.07 -11.15
CA LEU A 144 -5.20 -8.30 -10.16
C LEU A 144 -6.44 -8.95 -10.80
N TRP A 145 -6.83 -8.51 -12.00
CA TRP A 145 -8.01 -9.03 -12.69
C TRP A 145 -7.92 -10.53 -12.96
N ALA A 146 -6.72 -11.06 -13.25
CA ALA A 146 -6.50 -12.50 -13.40
C ALA A 146 -6.91 -13.31 -12.15
N GLN A 147 -6.88 -12.69 -10.96
CA GLN A 147 -7.31 -13.31 -9.70
C GLN A 147 -8.79 -13.08 -9.40
N VAL A 148 -9.30 -11.89 -9.76
CA VAL A 148 -10.69 -11.50 -9.49
C VAL A 148 -11.68 -12.13 -10.47
N ALA A 149 -11.33 -12.23 -11.75
CA ALA A 149 -12.26 -12.66 -12.80
C ALA A 149 -12.91 -14.04 -12.53
N PRO A 150 -12.18 -15.09 -12.06
CA PRO A 150 -12.80 -16.37 -11.71
C PRO A 150 -13.82 -16.27 -10.57
N LEU A 151 -13.63 -15.34 -9.63
CA LEU A 151 -14.49 -15.16 -8.45
C LEU A 151 -15.80 -14.43 -8.79
N VAL A 152 -15.78 -13.60 -9.82
CA VAL A 152 -16.96 -12.85 -10.28
C VAL A 152 -17.75 -13.67 -11.29
N GLY A 153 -17.08 -14.36 -12.24
CA GLY A 153 -17.75 -15.18 -13.25
C GLY A 153 -18.49 -16.40 -12.69
N SER A 154 -18.13 -16.87 -11.49
CA SER A 154 -18.80 -17.99 -10.81
C SER A 154 -20.15 -17.61 -10.16
N ARG A 155 -20.51 -16.32 -10.09
CA ARG A 155 -21.74 -15.85 -9.43
C ARG A 155 -22.97 -15.77 -10.33
N ASP A 156 -22.80 -15.80 -11.65
CA ASP A 156 -23.90 -15.64 -12.62
C ASP A 156 -24.48 -16.99 -13.13
N GLY A 157 -24.09 -18.11 -12.51
CA GLY A 157 -24.46 -19.47 -12.94
C GLY A 157 -25.25 -20.31 -11.92
N GLY A 158 -25.88 -19.69 -10.91
CA GLY A 158 -26.65 -20.37 -9.86
C GLY A 158 -28.11 -19.97 -9.82
#